data_AF-A0A3N0XAQ4-F1
#
_entry.id   AF-A0A3N0XAQ4-F1
#
_cell.length_a   1.000
_cell.length_b   1.000
_cell.length_c   1.000
_cell.angle_alpha   90.00
_cell.angle_beta   90.00
_cell.angle_gamma   90.00
#
_symmetry.space_group_name_H-M   'P 1'
#
loop_
_entity.id
_entity.type
_entity.pdbx_description
1 polymer ?
#
loop_
_entity_poly.entity_id
_entity_poly.type
_entity_poly.pdbx_seq_one_letter_code
_entity_poly.pdbx_strand_id
1 'polypeptide(L)'
;MKLDWKIFPHKEKIGEWNVQKAETNFAGRKWIAWFSTEIPIQDGPYKFYGLPGLIVKVEDQSGFHKMELKGIKKNVLERDVLAFEFEKPIGLDYKKYQTVYKNYRRDPRANLKKMAQDGQFYVTDDAGNRLDNADYLKSQEKAVMERMKKNNNILELDLLK
;
A
#
# COMPACT_ATOMS: atom_id res chain seq x y z
N MET A 1 9.68 9.06 6.33
CA MET A 1 10.36 8.14 7.26
C MET A 1 11.55 7.56 6.54
N LYS A 2 12.77 7.77 7.03
CA LYS A 2 13.97 7.23 6.39
C LYS A 2 14.14 5.77 6.80
N LEU A 3 14.40 4.88 5.84
CA LEU A 3 14.72 3.48 6.10
C LEU A 3 16.22 3.33 6.40
N ASP A 4 16.53 2.50 7.38
CA ASP A 4 17.91 2.19 7.74
C ASP A 4 18.40 1.02 6.91
N TRP A 5 19.12 1.34 5.83
CA TRP A 5 19.67 0.36 4.90
C TRP A 5 21.06 -0.10 5.33
N LYS A 6 21.28 -1.42 5.30
CA LYS A 6 22.60 -2.04 5.35
C LYS A 6 23.02 -2.44 3.95
N ILE A 7 24.00 -1.76 3.38
CA ILE A 7 24.55 -2.04 2.04
C ILE A 7 25.64 -3.10 2.15
N PHE A 8 25.64 -4.06 1.23
CA PHE A 8 26.61 -5.16 1.18
C PHE A 8 27.50 -5.04 -0.07
N PRO A 9 28.74 -5.56 -0.05
CA PRO A 9 29.64 -5.52 -1.21
C PRO A 9 29.18 -6.44 -2.36
N HIS A 10 28.17 -7.28 -2.11
CA HIS A 10 27.67 -8.24 -3.08
C HIS A 10 26.97 -7.53 -4.25
N LYS A 11 27.41 -7.87 -5.45
CA LYS A 11 26.93 -7.31 -6.72
C LYS A 11 26.44 -8.43 -7.63
N GLU A 12 25.43 -8.13 -8.42
CA GLU A 12 24.85 -9.05 -9.41
C GLU A 12 24.41 -8.24 -10.63
N LYS A 13 24.05 -8.93 -11.72
CA LYS A 13 23.33 -8.35 -12.84
C LYS A 13 21.88 -8.86 -12.81
N ILE A 14 20.93 -7.94 -12.69
CA ILE A 14 19.49 -8.25 -12.81
C ILE A 14 19.03 -7.59 -14.09
N GLY A 15 18.47 -8.36 -15.04
CA GLY A 15 18.13 -7.86 -16.37
C GLY A 15 19.33 -7.18 -17.04
N GLU A 16 19.20 -5.88 -17.30
CA GLU A 16 20.25 -5.08 -17.93
C GLU A 16 21.11 -4.29 -16.92
N TRP A 17 20.71 -4.27 -15.64
CA TRP A 17 21.25 -3.38 -14.62
C TRP A 17 22.32 -4.09 -13.78
N ASN A 18 23.47 -3.43 -13.60
CA ASN A 18 24.40 -3.83 -12.55
C ASN A 18 23.86 -3.34 -11.21
N VAL A 19 23.74 -4.25 -10.25
CA VAL A 19 23.08 -3.99 -8.97
C VAL A 19 23.96 -4.36 -7.79
N GLN A 20 23.67 -3.72 -6.65
CA GLN A 20 24.27 -4.00 -5.36
C GLN A 20 23.18 -4.34 -4.34
N LYS A 21 23.49 -5.30 -3.46
CA LYS A 21 22.56 -5.77 -2.43
C LYS A 21 22.50 -4.79 -1.25
N ALA A 22 21.29 -4.54 -0.75
CA ALA A 22 21.03 -3.91 0.54
C ALA A 22 19.93 -4.66 1.31
N GLU A 23 19.95 -4.56 2.64
CA GLU A 23 18.90 -5.12 3.49
C GLU A 23 18.37 -4.06 4.47
N THR A 24 17.09 -4.16 4.84
CA THR A 24 16.50 -3.34 5.91
C THR A 24 15.39 -4.12 6.63
N ASN A 25 15.02 -3.66 7.82
CA ASN A 25 13.83 -4.11 8.51
C ASN A 25 12.76 -3.03 8.39
N PHE A 26 11.62 -3.39 7.81
CA PHE A 26 10.54 -2.44 7.61
C PHE A 26 9.19 -3.13 7.71
N ALA A 27 8.30 -2.49 8.46
CA ALA A 27 6.90 -2.88 8.63
C ALA A 27 6.70 -4.34 9.07
N GLY A 28 7.50 -4.77 10.04
CA GLY A 28 7.49 -6.12 10.59
C GLY A 28 8.15 -7.20 9.71
N ARG A 29 8.84 -6.83 8.63
CA ARG A 29 9.52 -7.76 7.71
C ARG A 29 10.99 -7.41 7.51
N LYS A 30 11.80 -8.42 7.19
CA LYS A 30 13.13 -8.24 6.64
C LYS A 30 13.03 -8.16 5.12
N TRP A 31 13.62 -7.13 4.53
CA TRP A 31 13.63 -6.87 3.10
C TRP A 31 15.03 -7.00 2.52
N ILE A 32 15.11 -7.54 1.32
CA ILE A 32 16.31 -7.57 0.48
C ILE A 32 16.01 -6.70 -0.73
N ALA A 33 16.82 -5.67 -0.94
CA ALA A 33 16.74 -4.77 -2.08
C ALA A 33 18.01 -4.89 -2.93
N TRP A 34 17.83 -4.68 -4.23
CA TRP A 34 18.88 -4.58 -5.23
C TRP A 34 18.73 -3.25 -5.93
N PHE A 35 19.76 -2.41 -5.80
CA PHE A 35 19.77 -1.06 -6.35
C PHE A 35 20.89 -0.91 -7.37
N SER A 36 20.68 -0.05 -8.36
CA SER A 36 21.67 0.25 -9.40
C SER A 36 22.14 1.69 -9.32
N THR A 37 23.44 1.89 -9.13
CA THR A 37 24.09 3.21 -9.15
C THR A 37 24.13 3.83 -10.55
N GLU A 38 23.92 3.02 -11.61
CA GLU A 38 23.88 3.46 -13.01
C GLU A 38 22.66 4.34 -13.29
N ILE A 39 21.62 4.22 -12.45
CA ILE A 39 20.44 5.08 -12.47
C ILE A 39 20.48 5.92 -11.19
N PRO A 40 21.00 7.15 -11.22
CA PRO A 40 21.27 7.97 -10.03
C PRO A 40 20.00 8.63 -9.46
N ILE A 41 18.94 7.84 -9.27
CA ILE A 41 17.66 8.23 -8.69
C ILE A 41 17.50 7.47 -7.38
N GLN A 42 17.47 8.15 -6.24
CA GLN A 42 17.40 7.51 -4.92
C GLN A 42 15.99 7.08 -4.52
N ASP A 43 15.32 6.35 -5.40
CA ASP A 43 13.91 5.99 -5.28
C ASP A 43 13.69 4.48 -5.48
N GLY A 44 12.44 4.05 -5.40
CA GLY A 44 12.06 2.66 -5.55
C GLY A 44 10.55 2.47 -5.44
N PRO A 45 10.07 1.22 -5.50
CA PRO A 45 8.66 0.95 -5.40
C PRO A 45 8.15 1.22 -3.97
N TYR A 46 6.88 1.64 -3.87
CA TYR A 46 6.16 1.81 -2.61
C TYR A 46 6.81 2.87 -1.68
N LYS A 47 7.37 2.46 -0.54
CA LYS A 47 8.03 3.32 0.45
C LYS A 47 9.53 3.04 0.54
N PHE A 48 10.08 2.24 -0.38
CA PHE A 48 11.50 1.90 -0.41
C PHE A 48 12.26 2.94 -1.20
N TYR A 49 13.06 3.75 -0.53
CA TYR A 49 13.89 4.79 -1.14
C TYR A 49 15.14 5.05 -0.28
N GLY A 50 16.05 5.91 -0.77
CA GLY A 50 17.21 6.37 0.00
C GLY A 50 18.49 5.51 -0.11
N LEU A 51 18.54 4.58 -1.05
CA LEU A 51 19.79 3.93 -1.48
C LEU A 51 20.49 4.80 -2.55
N PRO A 52 21.82 4.69 -2.73
CA PRO A 52 22.56 5.48 -3.71
C PRO A 52 22.35 4.97 -5.14
N GLY A 53 21.12 5.08 -5.64
CA GLY A 53 20.68 4.56 -6.95
C GLY A 53 19.27 4.00 -6.89
N LEU A 54 18.70 3.67 -8.05
CA LEU A 54 17.33 3.19 -8.15
C LEU A 54 17.22 1.76 -7.64
N ILE A 55 16.25 1.48 -6.78
CA ILE A 55 15.89 0.12 -6.40
C ILE A 55 15.18 -0.55 -7.58
N VAL A 56 15.84 -1.51 -8.22
CA VAL A 56 15.30 -2.23 -9.38
C VAL A 56 14.62 -3.54 -8.98
N LYS A 57 14.91 -4.06 -7.78
CA LYS A 57 14.22 -5.23 -7.22
C LYS A 57 14.18 -5.11 -5.70
N VAL A 58 13.04 -5.43 -5.09
CA VAL A 58 12.93 -5.58 -3.64
C VAL A 58 11.97 -6.70 -3.31
N GLU A 59 12.36 -7.56 -2.37
CA GLU A 59 11.53 -8.67 -1.92
C GLU A 59 11.68 -8.89 -0.41
N ASP A 60 10.60 -9.34 0.23
CA ASP A 60 10.69 -9.75 1.61
C ASP A 60 11.37 -11.12 1.70
N GLN A 61 11.98 -11.43 2.85
CA GLN A 61 12.76 -12.67 3.00
C GLN A 61 11.95 -13.95 2.75
N SER A 62 10.62 -13.88 2.87
CA SER A 62 9.73 -15.00 2.59
C SER A 62 9.44 -15.20 1.09
N GLY A 63 9.68 -14.19 0.25
CA GLY A 63 9.35 -14.19 -1.17
C GLY A 63 7.88 -13.93 -1.50
N PHE A 64 7.01 -13.68 -0.50
CA PHE A 64 5.59 -13.40 -0.74
C PHE A 64 5.33 -12.03 -1.34
N HIS A 65 6.18 -11.05 -1.03
CA HIS A 65 6.11 -9.72 -1.61
C HIS A 65 7.37 -9.48 -2.42
N LYS A 66 7.19 -9.35 -3.74
CA LYS A 66 8.28 -9.08 -4.67
C LYS A 66 7.87 -7.99 -5.64
N MET A 67 8.71 -6.99 -5.79
CA MET A 67 8.56 -5.91 -6.76
C MET A 67 9.84 -5.85 -7.58
N GLU A 68 9.70 -5.77 -8.90
CA GLU A 68 10.80 -5.84 -9.85
C GLU A 68 10.55 -4.87 -11.00
N LEU A 69 11.54 -4.04 -11.29
CA LEU A 69 11.54 -3.10 -12.41
C LEU A 69 11.53 -3.88 -13.72
N LYS A 70 10.56 -3.60 -14.58
CA LYS A 70 10.44 -4.24 -15.90
C LYS A 70 10.92 -3.36 -17.05
N GLY A 71 11.07 -2.07 -16.83
CA GLY A 71 11.62 -1.15 -17.83
C GLY A 71 11.49 0.30 -17.40
N ILE A 72 12.30 1.14 -18.04
CA ILE A 72 12.28 2.59 -17.85
C ILE A 72 11.93 3.22 -19.19
N LYS A 73 10.92 4.09 -19.19
CA LYS A 73 10.52 4.86 -20.38
C LYS A 73 10.57 6.34 -20.05
N LYS A 74 11.17 7.12 -20.96
CA LYS A 74 11.11 8.57 -20.88
C LYS A 74 9.75 9.01 -21.41
N ASN A 75 8.83 9.30 -20.50
CA ASN A 75 7.54 9.89 -20.85
C ASN A 75 7.59 11.37 -20.48
N VAL A 76 7.37 12.25 -21.45
CA VAL A 76 6.99 13.64 -21.17
C VAL A 76 5.48 13.61 -21.00
N LEU A 77 5.02 13.74 -19.76
CA LEU A 77 3.60 13.82 -19.48
C LEU A 77 3.15 15.23 -19.87
N GLU A 78 2.37 15.36 -20.93
CA GLU A 78 1.80 16.65 -21.39
C GLU A 78 0.76 17.22 -20.42
N ARG A 79 0.33 16.42 -19.43
CA ARG A 79 -0.67 16.76 -18.43
C ARG A 79 -0.13 16.36 -17.08
N ASP A 80 -0.40 17.18 -16.07
CA ASP A 80 -0.05 16.86 -14.70
C ASP A 80 -0.92 15.68 -14.23
N VAL A 81 -0.37 14.47 -14.25
CA VAL A 81 -1.03 13.24 -13.78
C VAL A 81 -1.27 13.25 -12.27
N LEU A 82 -0.73 14.24 -11.56
CA LEU A 82 -0.98 14.49 -10.15
C LEU A 82 -2.07 15.55 -9.92
N ALA A 83 -2.69 16.11 -10.97
CA ALA A 83 -3.81 17.04 -10.87
C ALA A 83 -5.14 16.36 -10.47
N PHE A 84 -5.08 15.35 -9.60
CA PHE A 84 -6.24 14.96 -8.83
C PHE A 84 -6.40 16.02 -7.73
N GLU A 85 -7.55 16.68 -7.68
CA GLU A 85 -7.97 17.46 -6.52
C GLU A 85 -8.18 16.48 -5.36
N PHE A 86 -7.09 16.10 -4.68
CA PHE A 86 -7.20 15.41 -3.42
C PHE A 86 -7.82 16.39 -2.41
N GLU A 87 -8.82 15.91 -1.67
CA GLU A 87 -9.26 16.60 -0.46
C GLU A 87 -8.04 16.92 0.40
N LYS A 88 -8.08 18.05 1.11
CA LYS A 88 -6.95 18.49 1.95
C LYS A 88 -6.53 17.34 2.87
N PRO A 89 -5.26 16.89 2.81
CA PRO A 89 -4.83 15.74 3.58
C PRO A 89 -4.94 16.03 5.09
N ILE A 90 -5.42 15.05 5.84
CA ILE A 90 -5.45 15.13 7.30
C ILE A 90 -4.06 14.77 7.81
N GLY A 91 -3.41 15.70 8.51
CA GLY A 91 -2.13 15.44 9.18
C GLY A 91 -2.31 14.43 10.31
N LEU A 92 -1.73 13.23 10.14
CA LEU A 92 -1.75 12.17 11.14
C LEU A 92 -0.33 11.72 11.47
N ASP A 93 -0.05 11.55 12.76
CA ASP A 93 1.12 10.81 13.19
C ASP A 93 0.90 9.29 13.01
N TYR A 94 1.99 8.53 13.00
CA TYR A 94 1.95 7.10 12.74
C TYR A 94 1.13 6.31 13.77
N LYS A 95 1.13 6.73 15.04
CA LYS A 95 0.37 6.06 16.11
C LYS A 95 -1.14 6.24 15.92
N LYS A 96 -1.57 7.44 15.53
CA LYS A 96 -2.96 7.71 15.13
C LYS A 96 -3.33 6.90 13.90
N TYR A 97 -2.46 6.83 12.89
CA TYR A 97 -2.69 6.00 11.70
C TYR A 97 -2.92 4.52 12.07
N GLN A 98 -2.06 3.94 12.92
CA GLN A 98 -2.23 2.57 13.42
C GLN A 98 -3.58 2.36 14.10
N THR A 99 -4.04 3.35 14.88
CA THR A 99 -5.33 3.29 15.57
C THR A 99 -6.49 3.31 14.57
N VAL A 100 -6.45 4.22 13.59
CA VAL A 100 -7.46 4.30 12.52
C VAL A 100 -7.47 3.01 11.70
N TYR A 101 -6.31 2.45 11.37
CA TYR A 101 -6.18 1.20 10.63
C TYR A 101 -6.80 0.01 11.39
N LYS A 102 -6.52 -0.11 12.69
CA LYS A 102 -7.11 -1.17 13.54
C LYS A 102 -8.62 -1.02 13.67
N ASN A 103 -9.11 0.21 13.85
CA ASN A 103 -10.55 0.49 13.89
C ASN A 103 -11.23 0.12 12.58
N TYR A 104 -10.62 0.46 11.43
CA TYR A 104 -11.11 0.05 10.12
C TYR A 104 -11.14 -1.47 9.96
N ARG A 105 -10.12 -2.21 10.40
CA ARG A 105 -10.16 -3.68 10.34
C ARG A 105 -11.21 -4.30 11.26
N ARG A 106 -11.55 -3.65 12.37
CA ARG A 106 -12.59 -4.09 13.31
C ARG A 106 -14.00 -3.85 12.76
N ASP A 107 -14.19 -2.67 12.16
CA ASP A 107 -15.46 -2.30 11.53
C ASP A 107 -15.21 -1.56 10.20
N PRO A 108 -15.03 -2.31 9.10
CA PRO A 108 -14.63 -1.74 7.81
C PRO A 108 -15.74 -0.97 7.11
N ARG A 109 -16.97 -1.02 7.64
CA ARG A 109 -18.15 -0.33 7.11
C ARG A 109 -18.73 0.66 8.12
N ALA A 110 -18.00 1.04 9.17
CA ALA A 110 -18.45 2.01 10.17
C ALA A 110 -18.98 3.31 9.53
N ASN A 111 -18.24 3.88 8.57
CA ASN A 111 -18.67 5.09 7.87
C ASN A 111 -19.92 4.86 7.02
N LEU A 112 -20.03 3.70 6.35
CA LEU A 112 -21.21 3.38 5.54
C LEU A 112 -22.45 3.20 6.42
N LYS A 113 -22.32 2.53 7.57
CA LYS A 113 -23.39 2.39 8.56
C LYS A 113 -23.85 3.76 9.06
N LYS A 114 -22.91 4.65 9.37
CA LYS A 114 -23.21 6.03 9.76
C LYS A 114 -23.95 6.79 8.64
N MET A 115 -23.47 6.72 7.41
CA MET A 115 -24.14 7.35 6.26
C MET A 115 -25.55 6.81 6.04
N ALA A 116 -25.78 5.51 6.27
CA ALA A 116 -27.11 4.92 6.19
C ALA A 116 -28.04 5.42 7.30
N GLN A 117 -27.53 5.52 8.54
CA GLN A 117 -28.28 6.08 9.68
C GLN A 117 -28.61 7.56 9.47
N ASP A 118 -27.68 8.33 8.91
CA ASP A 118 -27.85 9.75 8.60
C ASP A 118 -28.70 9.98 7.32
N GLY A 119 -29.18 8.92 6.67
CA GLY A 119 -30.01 8.99 5.45
C GLY A 119 -29.25 9.39 4.18
N GLN A 120 -27.93 9.49 4.24
CA GLN A 120 -27.03 9.83 3.12
C GLN A 120 -26.75 8.62 2.21
N PHE A 121 -26.99 7.40 2.69
CA PHE A 121 -26.86 6.17 1.91
C PHE A 121 -28.12 5.32 2.04
N TYR A 122 -28.70 4.93 0.91
CA TYR A 122 -29.82 4.01 0.82
C TYR A 122 -29.70 3.15 -0.43
N VAL A 123 -30.37 2.00 -0.44
CA VAL A 123 -30.44 1.11 -1.60
C VAL A 123 -31.86 1.20 -2.15
N THR A 124 -32.00 1.15 -3.47
CA THR A 124 -33.30 1.14 -4.15
C THR A 124 -33.48 -0.14 -4.95
N ASP A 125 -34.74 -0.48 -5.24
CA ASP A 125 -35.06 -1.42 -6.31
C ASP A 125 -34.89 -0.77 -7.70
N ASP A 126 -35.16 -1.53 -8.76
CA ASP A 126 -35.08 -1.06 -10.15
C ASP A 126 -36.10 0.05 -10.48
N ALA A 127 -37.15 0.18 -9.67
CA ALA A 127 -38.17 1.23 -9.79
C ALA A 127 -37.81 2.49 -8.97
N GLY A 128 -36.70 2.48 -8.22
CA GLY A 128 -36.24 3.60 -7.41
C GLY A 128 -36.84 3.67 -6.00
N ASN A 129 -37.62 2.67 -5.57
CA ASN A 129 -38.17 2.62 -4.21
C ASN A 129 -37.08 2.25 -3.21
N ARG A 130 -37.03 2.96 -2.07
CA ARG A 130 -36.08 2.66 -1.00
C ARG A 130 -36.37 1.30 -0.37
N LEU A 131 -35.33 0.47 -0.25
CA LEU A 131 -35.37 -0.83 0.42
C LEU A 131 -34.91 -0.71 1.87
N ASP A 132 -35.47 -1.52 2.77
CA ASP A 132 -34.84 -1.78 4.06
C ASP A 132 -33.53 -2.53 3.82
N ASN A 133 -32.42 -1.85 4.07
CA ASN A 133 -31.09 -2.30 3.68
C ASN A 133 -30.31 -2.95 4.84
N ALA A 134 -30.94 -3.26 5.97
CA ALA A 134 -30.27 -3.89 7.12
C ALA A 134 -29.56 -5.19 6.73
N ASP A 135 -30.25 -6.09 6.03
CA ASP A 135 -29.67 -7.36 5.56
C ASP A 135 -28.61 -7.15 4.48
N TYR A 136 -28.80 -6.16 3.61
CA TYR A 136 -27.79 -5.79 2.62
C TYR A 136 -26.49 -5.32 3.30
N LEU A 137 -26.57 -4.35 4.22
CA LEU A 137 -25.41 -3.84 4.95
C LEU A 137 -24.70 -4.95 5.74
N LYS A 138 -25.46 -5.84 6.38
CA LYS A 138 -24.94 -7.00 7.09
C LYS A 138 -24.24 -7.99 6.16
N SER A 139 -24.80 -8.24 4.97
CA SER A 139 -24.17 -9.10 3.96
C SER A 139 -22.85 -8.51 3.43
N GLN A 140 -22.82 -7.19 3.22
CA GLN A 140 -21.63 -6.45 2.78
C GLN A 140 -20.55 -6.47 3.86
N GLU A 141 -20.93 -6.24 5.12
CA GLU A 141 -20.01 -6.33 6.26
C GLU A 141 -19.40 -7.73 6.38
N LYS A 142 -20.23 -8.79 6.33
CA LYS A 142 -19.76 -10.18 6.34
C LYS A 142 -18.78 -10.46 5.20
N ALA A 143 -19.11 -10.06 3.97
CA ALA A 143 -18.25 -10.27 2.81
C ALA A 143 -16.88 -9.56 2.95
N VAL A 144 -16.86 -8.32 3.44
CA VAL A 144 -15.61 -7.58 3.67
C VAL A 144 -14.79 -8.22 4.79
N MET A 145 -15.43 -8.62 5.90
CA MET A 145 -14.75 -9.29 7.01
C MET A 145 -14.11 -10.62 6.57
N GLU A 146 -14.81 -11.43 5.79
CA GLU A 146 -14.25 -12.68 5.24
C GLU A 146 -13.08 -12.42 4.28
N ARG A 147 -13.17 -11.39 3.43
CA ARG A 147 -12.03 -10.98 2.58
C ARG A 147 -10.84 -10.50 3.42
N MET A 148 -11.08 -9.74 4.49
CA MET A 148 -10.02 -9.24 5.37
C MET A 148 -9.34 -10.35 6.17
N LYS A 149 -10.07 -11.38 6.59
CA LYS A 149 -9.49 -12.59 7.22
C LYS A 149 -8.53 -13.30 6.27
N LYS A 150 -8.87 -13.38 4.98
CA LYS A 150 -8.00 -13.95 3.94
C LYS A 150 -6.79 -13.06 3.63
N ASN A 151 -6.88 -11.75 3.88
CA ASN A 151 -5.79 -10.79 3.71
C ASN A 151 -5.01 -10.58 5.02
N ASN A 152 -4.26 -11.61 5.42
CA ASN A 152 -3.45 -11.66 6.64
C ASN A 152 -1.93 -11.49 6.39
N ASN A 153 -1.52 -11.33 5.13
CA ASN A 153 -0.13 -11.14 4.72
C ASN A 153 0.00 -9.80 3.98
N ILE A 154 -0.33 -8.69 4.67
CA ILE A 154 -0.16 -7.34 4.12
C ILE A 154 1.30 -6.92 4.18
N LEU A 155 1.70 -5.98 3.32
CA LEU A 155 3.08 -5.49 3.27
C LEU A 155 3.53 -4.94 4.63
N GLU A 156 2.70 -4.08 5.25
CA GLU A 156 2.92 -3.56 6.60
C GLU A 156 2.40 -4.52 7.67
N LEU A 157 3.10 -5.65 7.86
CA LEU A 157 2.67 -6.77 8.69
C LEU A 157 2.54 -6.41 10.18
N ASP A 158 3.34 -5.46 10.65
CA ASP A 158 3.26 -4.92 12.01
C ASP A 158 1.96 -4.19 12.32
N LEU A 159 1.21 -3.72 11.32
CA LEU A 159 -0.14 -3.16 11.52
C LEU A 159 -1.17 -4.23 11.97
N LEU A 160 -0.86 -5.52 11.80
CA LEU A 160 -1.71 -6.62 12.27
C LEU A 160 -1.39 -7.05 13.71
N LYS A 161 -0.33 -6.53 14.33
CA LYS A 161 0.08 -6.84 15.70
C LYS A 161 -0.59 -5.94 16.73
#